data_AF-A0A2R3JWN7-F1
#
_entry.id   AF-A0A2R3JWN7-F1
#
_cell.length_a   1.000
_cell.length_b   1.000
_cell.length_c   1.000
_cell.angle_alpha   90.00
_cell.angle_beta   90.00
_cell.angle_gamma   90.00
#
_symmetry.space_group_name_H-M   'P 1'
#
loop_
_entity.id
_entity.type
_entity.pdbx_description
1 polymer ?
#
loop_
_entity_poly.entity_id
_entity_poly.type
_entity_poly.pdbx_seq_one_letter_code
_entity_poly.pdbx_strand_id
1 'polypeptide(L)'
;MTVIKKRVQIELPANSIYHVITNDRQMKIIIKCDDSSIYAPVAGRVIGYSKQNRTIDIITENSEVSLRMQLPAGVTEQITFYINLGERVTRGLKLADLKALSGDLSITTVNLDEHYHYEICKR
;
A
#
# COMPACT_ATOMS: atom_id res chain seq x y z
N MET A 1 -23.11 5.10 23.97
CA MET A 1 -21.84 5.78 23.61
C MET A 1 -21.63 5.63 22.12
N THR A 2 -21.59 6.72 21.36
CA THR A 2 -21.25 6.69 19.93
C THR A 2 -19.73 6.60 19.82
N VAL A 3 -19.21 5.46 19.38
CA VAL A 3 -17.77 5.30 19.13
C VAL A 3 -17.45 6.02 17.82
N ILE A 4 -16.80 7.19 17.90
CA ILE A 4 -16.30 7.89 16.72
C ILE A 4 -15.04 7.16 16.27
N LYS A 5 -15.16 6.35 15.22
CA LYS A 5 -14.02 5.64 14.63
C LYS A 5 -13.13 6.62 13.86
N LYS A 6 -11.80 6.49 14.02
CA LYS A 6 -10.84 7.24 13.20
C LYS A 6 -10.88 6.71 11.76
N ARG A 7 -10.82 7.59 10.76
CA ARG A 7 -10.89 7.21 9.34
C ARG A 7 -9.49 6.90 8.79
N VAL A 8 -9.36 5.76 8.12
CA VAL A 8 -8.18 5.37 7.34
C VAL A 8 -8.58 5.32 5.88
N GLN A 9 -8.07 6.28 5.10
CA GLN A 9 -8.36 6.38 3.67
C GLN A 9 -7.18 5.82 2.86
N ILE A 10 -7.46 4.81 2.06
CA ILE A 10 -6.53 4.12 1.17
C ILE A 10 -6.89 4.51 -0.27
N GLU A 11 -5.99 5.21 -0.94
CA GLU A 11 -6.18 5.69 -2.30
C GLU A 11 -5.44 4.82 -3.31
N LEU A 12 -6.18 4.31 -4.28
CA LEU A 12 -5.67 3.47 -5.36
C LEU A 12 -5.60 4.28 -6.66
N PRO A 13 -4.72 3.92 -7.61
CA PRO A 13 -4.68 4.59 -8.91
C PRO A 13 -6.04 4.53 -9.62
N ALA A 14 -6.48 5.63 -10.24
CA ALA A 14 -7.78 5.79 -10.91
C ALA A 14 -8.13 4.61 -11.85
N ASN A 15 -7.16 4.27 -12.70
CA ASN A 15 -7.29 3.28 -13.76
C ASN A 15 -6.99 1.84 -13.30
N SER A 16 -6.80 1.61 -12.00
CA SER A 16 -6.51 0.28 -11.49
C SER A 16 -7.77 -0.59 -11.38
N ILE A 17 -7.62 -1.88 -11.68
CA ILE A 17 -8.57 -2.92 -11.29
C ILE A 17 -8.10 -3.46 -9.95
N TYR A 18 -9.00 -3.49 -8.95
CA TYR A 18 -8.67 -4.01 -7.64
C TYR A 18 -9.74 -4.96 -7.10
N HIS A 19 -9.30 -5.91 -6.28
CA HIS A 19 -10.14 -6.79 -5.49
C HIS A 19 -9.82 -6.62 -4.02
N VAL A 20 -10.87 -6.60 -3.19
CA VAL A 20 -10.74 -6.49 -1.73
C VAL A 20 -11.19 -7.80 -1.13
N ILE A 21 -10.33 -8.40 -0.31
CA ILE A 21 -10.62 -9.61 0.45
C ILE A 21 -10.42 -9.27 1.92
N THR A 22 -11.44 -9.48 2.73
CA THR A 22 -11.40 -9.23 4.18
C THR A 22 -11.60 -10.52 4.95
N ASN A 23 -10.86 -10.69 6.04
CA ASN A 23 -11.15 -11.63 7.11
C ASN A 23 -11.20 -10.87 8.46
N ASP A 24 -11.43 -11.58 9.56
CA ASP A 24 -11.68 -10.98 10.88
C ASP A 24 -10.62 -9.99 11.38
N ARG A 25 -9.38 -10.06 10.87
CA ARG A 25 -8.26 -9.20 11.33
C ARG A 25 -7.45 -8.56 10.23
N GLN A 26 -7.71 -8.87 8.96
CA GLN A 26 -6.91 -8.37 7.85
C GLN A 26 -7.76 -8.07 6.62
N MET A 27 -7.36 -6.99 5.95
CA MET A 27 -7.83 -6.64 4.63
C MET A 27 -6.67 -6.78 3.64
N LYS A 28 -6.92 -7.47 2.54
CA LYS A 28 -6.01 -7.59 1.40
C LYS A 28 -6.62 -6.87 0.21
N ILE A 29 -5.87 -5.92 -0.34
CA ILE A 29 -6.22 -5.18 -1.54
C ILE A 29 -5.28 -5.68 -2.63
N ILE A 30 -5.82 -6.36 -3.62
CA ILE A 30 -5.08 -6.91 -4.76
C ILE A 30 -5.30 -5.97 -5.92
N ILE A 31 -4.23 -5.41 -6.49
CA ILE A 31 -4.27 -4.38 -7.53
C ILE A 31 -3.55 -4.93 -8.75
N LYS A 32 -4.21 -4.92 -9.91
CA LYS A 32 -3.52 -5.19 -11.18
C LYS A 32 -2.67 -3.97 -11.56
N CYS A 33 -1.38 -4.19 -11.71
CA CYS A 33 -0.42 -3.18 -12.12
C CYS A 33 -0.30 -3.18 -13.65
N ASP A 34 -0.85 -2.15 -14.28
CA ASP A 34 -0.69 -1.92 -15.72
C ASP A 34 0.52 -1.00 -16.03
N ASP A 35 1.15 -0.44 -15.00
CA ASP A 35 2.40 0.33 -15.07
C ASP A 35 3.45 -0.27 -14.11
N SER A 36 4.70 0.00 -14.45
CA SER A 36 5.91 -0.25 -13.66
C SER A 36 5.98 0.55 -12.35
N SER A 37 5.29 1.69 -12.25
CA SER A 37 5.34 2.55 -11.07
C SER A 37 4.40 2.10 -9.94
N ILE A 38 4.94 2.09 -8.73
CA ILE A 38 4.21 1.80 -7.49
C ILE A 38 4.07 3.08 -6.69
N TYR A 39 2.84 3.38 -6.27
CA TYR A 39 2.49 4.62 -5.59
C TYR A 39 2.00 4.36 -4.16
N ALA A 40 2.23 5.33 -3.29
CA ALA A 40 1.82 5.28 -1.90
C ALA A 40 0.29 5.33 -1.80
N PRO A 41 -0.36 4.30 -1.23
CA PRO A 41 -1.80 4.29 -1.10
C PRO A 41 -2.29 5.13 0.09
N VAL A 42 -1.40 5.52 1.00
CA VAL A 42 -1.70 6.30 2.20
C VAL A 42 -0.65 7.38 2.43
N ALA A 43 -1.01 8.42 3.17
CA ALA A 43 -0.04 9.32 3.76
C ALA A 43 0.46 8.71 5.08
N GLY A 44 1.76 8.81 5.34
CA GLY A 44 2.36 8.13 6.47
C GLY A 44 3.87 8.22 6.50
N ARG A 45 4.48 7.31 7.26
CA ARG A 45 5.93 7.17 7.37
C ARG A 45 6.36 5.78 6.94
N VAL A 46 7.43 5.70 6.14
CA VAL A 46 8.04 4.43 5.76
C VAL A 46 8.74 3.83 6.98
N ILE A 47 8.33 2.63 7.38
CA ILE A 47 8.89 1.91 8.53
C ILE A 47 9.73 0.70 8.12
N GLY A 48 9.72 0.35 6.83
CA GLY A 48 10.57 -0.70 6.28
C GLY A 48 10.36 -0.85 4.79
N TYR A 49 11.37 -1.36 4.09
CA TYR A 49 11.25 -1.83 2.72
C TYR A 49 12.35 -2.85 2.44
N SER A 50 12.11 -3.76 1.49
CA SER A 50 13.07 -4.80 1.14
C SER A 50 13.00 -5.12 -0.34
N LYS A 51 14.15 -5.10 -1.03
CA LYS A 51 14.24 -5.58 -2.41
C LYS A 51 14.10 -7.09 -2.47
N GLN A 52 14.69 -7.81 -1.51
CA GLN A 52 14.66 -9.27 -1.46
C GLN A 52 13.26 -9.80 -1.20
N ASN A 53 12.57 -9.25 -0.18
CA ASN A 53 11.22 -9.66 0.18
C ASN A 53 10.15 -8.91 -0.63
N ARG A 54 10.56 -7.85 -1.33
CA ARG A 54 9.71 -7.04 -2.22
C ARG A 54 8.55 -6.41 -1.48
N THR A 55 8.88 -5.85 -0.32
CA THR A 55 7.91 -5.23 0.56
C THR A 55 8.19 -3.75 0.75
N ILE A 56 7.13 -2.98 0.99
CA ILE A 56 7.18 -1.64 1.55
C ILE A 56 6.18 -1.59 2.71
N ASP A 57 6.63 -1.16 3.88
CA ASP A 57 5.82 -1.04 5.08
C ASP A 57 5.66 0.44 5.43
N ILE A 58 4.41 0.89 5.57
CA ILE A 58 4.04 2.28 5.88
C ILE A 58 3.15 2.31 7.11
N ILE A 59 3.49 3.15 8.09
CA ILE A 59 2.59 3.49 9.19
C ILE A 59 1.83 4.77 8.86
N THR A 60 0.51 4.74 8.99
CA THR A 60 -0.36 5.88 8.68
C THR A 60 -0.22 7.01 9.71
N GLU A 61 -0.20 8.26 9.25
CA GLU A 61 0.10 9.43 10.10
C GLU A 61 -1.00 9.71 11.15
N ASN A 62 -2.26 9.37 10.88
CA ASN A 62 -3.41 9.71 11.73
C ASN A 62 -3.92 8.54 12.59
N SER A 63 -3.53 7.32 12.25
CA SER A 63 -4.17 6.10 12.74
C SER A 63 -3.19 5.06 13.24
N GLU A 64 -1.88 5.25 13.06
CA GLU A 64 -0.84 4.28 13.44
C GLU A 64 -1.05 2.86 12.87
N VAL A 65 -2.00 2.71 11.94
CA VAL A 65 -2.25 1.48 11.21
C VAL A 65 -1.07 1.24 10.29
N SER A 66 -0.55 0.01 10.35
CA SER A 66 0.50 -0.48 9.49
C SER A 66 -0.09 -1.09 8.21
N LEU A 67 0.44 -0.67 7.07
CA LEU A 67 0.17 -1.24 5.76
C LEU A 67 1.45 -1.87 5.23
N ARG A 68 1.33 -3.11 4.76
CA ARG A 68 2.39 -3.80 4.02
C ARG A 68 2.00 -3.93 2.56
N MET A 69 2.77 -3.29 1.69
CA MET A 69 2.69 -3.47 0.25
C MET A 69 3.65 -4.57 -0.17
N GLN A 70 3.11 -5.65 -0.73
CA GLN A 70 3.86 -6.67 -1.45
C GLN A 70 3.87 -6.26 -2.92
N LEU A 71 5.08 -6.04 -3.46
CA LEU A 71 5.26 -5.72 -4.86
C LEU A 71 5.03 -6.98 -5.71
N PRO A 72 4.59 -6.82 -6.99
CA PRO A 72 4.54 -7.85 -8.03
C PRO A 72 5.67 -8.87 -8.02
N ALA A 73 5.49 -10.04 -8.64
CA ALA A 73 6.56 -11.02 -8.90
C ALA A 73 7.57 -10.51 -9.96
N GLY A 74 8.72 -11.18 -10.22
CA GLY A 74 9.84 -10.63 -11.03
C GLY A 74 11.23 -10.60 -10.37
N VAL A 75 12.23 -10.10 -11.08
CA VAL A 75 13.64 -10.11 -10.63
C VAL A 75 13.90 -8.93 -9.69
N THR A 76 14.49 -9.18 -8.52
CA THR A 76 14.71 -8.15 -7.48
C THR A 76 15.62 -7.00 -7.95
N GLU A 77 16.51 -7.27 -8.89
CA GLU A 77 17.41 -6.29 -9.54
C GLU A 77 16.65 -5.26 -10.39
N GLN A 78 15.40 -5.55 -10.74
CA GLN A 78 14.53 -4.67 -11.52
C GLN A 78 13.73 -3.69 -10.65
N ILE A 79 13.93 -3.73 -9.31
CA ILE A 79 13.24 -2.85 -8.36
C ILE A 79 14.13 -1.65 -8.02
N THR A 80 13.63 -0.46 -8.31
CA THR A 80 14.22 0.82 -7.87
C THR A 80 13.30 1.45 -6.83
N PHE A 81 13.78 1.63 -5.59
CA PHE A 81 13.05 2.35 -4.56
C PHE A 81 13.43 3.84 -4.57
N TYR A 82 12.44 4.70 -4.37
CA TYR A 82 12.58 6.16 -4.30
C TYR A 82 12.28 6.70 -2.89
N ILE A 83 12.42 5.84 -1.88
CA ILE A 83 12.09 6.13 -0.49
C ILE A 83 13.21 5.70 0.44
N ASN A 84 13.26 6.33 1.61
CA ASN A 84 14.16 6.03 2.70
C ASN A 84 13.40 5.63 3.96
N LEU A 85 14.10 4.92 4.86
CA LEU A 85 13.53 4.56 6.15
C LEU A 85 13.25 5.83 6.98
N GLY A 86 12.05 5.92 7.55
CA GLY A 86 11.61 7.08 8.34
C GLY A 86 11.10 8.26 7.51
N GLU A 87 11.15 8.16 6.17
CA GLU A 87 10.65 9.20 5.26
C GLU A 87 9.12 9.34 5.37
N ARG A 88 8.65 10.59 5.33
CA ARG A 88 7.21 10.89 5.23
C ARG A 88 6.78 10.82 3.77
N VAL A 89 5.70 10.10 3.50
CA VAL A 89 5.12 9.94 2.17
C VAL A 89 3.71 10.50 2.14
N THR A 90 3.34 11.10 1.03
CA THR A 90 1.98 11.58 0.75
C THR A 90 1.27 10.60 -0.18
N ARG A 91 -0.07 10.66 -0.21
CA ARG A 91 -0.87 9.79 -1.08
C ARG A 91 -0.52 10.03 -2.54
N GLY A 92 -0.38 8.95 -3.30
CA GLY A 92 0.02 8.99 -4.70
C GLY A 92 1.48 9.38 -4.94
N LEU A 93 2.31 9.50 -3.90
CA LEU A 93 3.76 9.63 -4.07
C LEU A 93 4.31 8.35 -4.69
N LYS A 94 5.19 8.48 -5.68
CA LYS A 94 5.87 7.34 -6.30
C LYS A 94 6.89 6.75 -5.32
N LEU A 95 6.74 5.47 -4.99
CA LEU A 95 7.56 4.74 -4.02
C LEU A 95 8.63 3.89 -4.67
N ALA A 96 8.28 3.24 -5.79
CA ALA A 96 9.18 2.34 -6.49
C ALA A 96 8.85 2.27 -7.98
N ASP A 97 9.84 1.84 -8.77
CA ASP A 97 9.69 1.39 -10.15
C ASP A 97 10.12 -0.06 -10.29
N LEU A 98 9.36 -0.79 -11.11
CA LEU A 98 9.55 -2.18 -11.44
C LEU A 98 9.78 -2.29 -12.95
N LYS A 99 11.04 -2.41 -13.37
CA LYS A 99 11.37 -2.54 -14.80
C LYS A 99 10.68 -3.78 -15.39
N ALA A 100 9.94 -3.59 -16.48
CA ALA A 100 9.30 -4.65 -17.27
C ALA A 100 8.15 -5.41 -16.57
N LEU A 101 7.19 -4.70 -15.98
CA LEU A 101 5.92 -5.29 -15.61
C LEU A 101 4.91 -5.23 -16.75
N SER A 102 4.37 -6.39 -17.12
CA SER A 102 3.14 -6.48 -17.88
C SER A 102 2.23 -7.53 -17.23
N GLY A 103 1.22 -7.08 -16.47
CA GLY A 103 0.14 -7.96 -16.02
C GLY A 103 0.30 -8.60 -14.63
N ASP A 104 1.13 -8.07 -13.75
CA ASP A 104 1.29 -8.59 -12.38
C ASP A 104 0.41 -7.88 -11.35
N LEU A 105 0.35 -8.46 -10.14
CA LEU A 105 -0.47 -8.00 -9.03
C LEU A 105 0.38 -7.41 -7.89
N SER A 106 0.03 -6.22 -7.41
CA SER A 106 0.48 -5.73 -6.11
C SER A 106 -0.56 -6.05 -5.04
N ILE A 107 -0.10 -6.47 -3.86
CA ILE A 107 -0.99 -6.82 -2.73
C ILE A 107 -0.68 -5.88 -1.57
N THR A 108 -1.64 -5.07 -1.16
CA THR A 108 -1.56 -4.29 0.07
C THR A 108 -2.32 -4.99 1.18
N THR A 109 -1.63 -5.34 2.25
CA THR A 109 -2.22 -5.95 3.45
C THR A 109 -2.32 -4.91 4.55
N VAL A 110 -3.48 -4.84 5.18
CA VAL A 110 -3.79 -3.93 6.28
C VAL A 110 -4.25 -4.77 7.45
N ASN A 111 -3.64 -4.59 8.62
CA ASN A 111 -4.17 -5.15 9.85
C ASN A 111 -5.36 -4.29 10.28
N LEU A 112 -6.53 -4.92 10.40
CA LEU A 112 -7.76 -4.26 10.78
C LEU A 112 -7.83 -4.12 12.30
N ASP A 113 -8.40 -2.99 12.72
CA ASP A 113 -8.63 -2.63 14.11
C ASP A 113 -10.03 -2.00 14.19
N GLU A 114 -10.83 -2.50 15.12
CA GLU A 114 -12.23 -2.16 15.30
C GLU A 114 -12.48 -0.67 15.62
N HIS A 115 -11.47 0.04 16.12
CA HIS A 115 -11.51 1.47 16.43
C HIS A 115 -11.42 2.36 15.17
N TYR A 116 -11.20 1.76 14.00
CA TYR A 116 -11.01 2.48 12.74
C TYR A 116 -12.10 2.15 11.72
N HIS A 117 -12.39 3.13 10.86
CA HIS A 117 -13.20 2.98 9.67
C HIS A 117 -12.27 3.04 8.44
N TYR A 118 -12.25 1.97 7.66
CA TYR A 118 -11.39 1.82 6.50
C TYR A 118 -12.17 2.13 5.23
N GLU A 119 -11.62 3.01 4.40
CA GLU A 119 -12.22 3.39 3.14
C GLU A 119 -11.22 3.27 2.00
N ILE A 120 -11.65 2.64 0.93
CA ILE A 120 -10.85 2.48 -0.29
C ILE A 120 -11.43 3.41 -1.35
N CYS A 121 -10.62 4.33 -1.81
CA CYS A 121 -10.97 5.33 -2.81
C CYS A 121 -10.13 5.12 -4.07
N LYS A 122 -10.70 5.37 -5.24
CA LYS A 122 -9.92 5.63 -6.45
C LYS A 122 -9.58 7.11 -6.51
N ARG A 123 -8.34 7.43 -6.88
CA ARG A 123 -7.92 8.80 -7.18
C ARG A 123 -8.52 9.30 -8.48
#